data_AF-A0AA35XIQ5-F1
#
_entry.id   AF-A0AA35XIQ5-F1
#
_cell.length_a   1.000
_cell.length_b   1.000
_cell.length_c   1.000
_cell.angle_alpha   90.00
_cell.angle_beta   90.00
_cell.angle_gamma   90.00
#
_symmetry.space_group_name_H-M   'P 1'
#
loop_
_entity.id
_entity.type
_entity.pdbx_description
1 polymer ?
#
loop_
_entity_poly.entity_id
_entity_poly.type
_entity_poly.pdbx_seq_one_letter_code
_entity_poly.pdbx_strand_id
1 'polypeptide(L)' 'MPLESIEEGLYNEKSDVWSYGVTVWEIFTCGKVPYHGISCMALPRLLRAGEHHEKPYNTTCSEEM' A
#
# COMPACT_ATOMS: atom_id res chain seq x y z
N MET A 1 -1.78 5.24 3.62
CA MET A 1 -2.98 6.07 3.71
C MET A 1 -3.52 6.35 2.31
N PRO A 2 -4.84 6.33 2.07
CA PRO A 2 -5.44 6.68 0.78
C PRO A 2 -5.37 8.18 0.49
N LEU A 3 -5.67 8.57 -0.75
CA LEU A 3 -5.53 9.95 -1.21
C LEU A 3 -6.47 10.91 -0.47
N GLU A 4 -7.73 10.53 -0.25
CA GLU A 4 -8.72 11.36 0.45
C GLU A 4 -8.30 11.67 1.90
N SER A 5 -7.64 10.74 2.58
CA SER A 5 -7.13 10.96 3.92
C SER A 5 -5.87 11.84 3.92
N ILE A 6 -5.01 11.73 2.91
CA ILE A 6 -3.79 12.54 2.78
C ILE A 6 -4.12 14.00 2.42
N GLU A 7 -5.05 14.22 1.51
CA GLU A 7 -5.31 15.55 0.95
C GLU A 7 -6.40 16.30 1.70
N GLU A 8 -7.45 15.60 2.12
CA GLU A 8 -8.65 16.22 2.69
C GLU A 8 -8.81 15.90 4.18
N GLY A 9 -7.97 15.02 4.74
CA GLY A 9 -8.08 14.57 6.13
C GLY A 9 -9.37 13.79 6.40
N LEU A 10 -9.96 13.18 5.36
CA LEU A 10 -11.17 12.38 5.50
C LEU A 10 -10.82 10.95 5.91
N TYR A 11 -11.39 10.52 7.04
CA TYR A 11 -11.24 9.18 7.57
C TYR A 11 -12.62 8.52 7.68
N ASN A 12 -12.78 7.41 6.98
CA ASN A 12 -14.02 6.64 6.95
C ASN A 12 -13.69 5.14 6.75
N GLU A 13 -14.73 4.30 6.74
CA GLU A 13 -14.56 2.86 6.53
C GLU A 13 -13.80 2.53 5.22
N LYS A 14 -13.95 3.34 4.17
CA LYS A 14 -13.22 3.12 2.91
C LYS A 14 -11.72 3.42 3.04
N SER A 15 -11.36 4.38 3.88
CA SER A 15 -9.96 4.64 4.21
C SER A 15 -9.32 3.51 5.02
N ASP A 16 -10.11 2.84 5.85
CA ASP A 16 -9.69 1.63 6.57
C ASP A 16 -9.50 0.45 5.60
N VAL A 17 -10.42 0.26 4.65
CA VAL A 17 -10.29 -0.77 3.59
C VAL A 17 -9.03 -0.56 2.75
N TRP A 18 -8.69 0.68 2.42
CA TRP A 18 -7.43 0.97 1.72
C TRP A 18 -6.21 0.56 2.56
N SER A 19 -6.22 0.91 3.85
CA SER A 19 -5.11 0.60 4.76
C SER A 19 -4.97 -0.90 4.99
N TYR A 20 -6.09 -1.63 5.05
CA TYR A 20 -6.13 -3.08 5.05
C TYR A 20 -5.46 -3.68 3.79
N GLY A 21 -5.70 -3.11 2.59
CA GLY A 21 -5.04 -3.56 1.36
C GLY A 21 -3.51 -3.43 1.41
N VAL A 22 -3.01 -2.36 2.04
CA VAL A 22 -1.56 -2.21 2.30
C VAL A 22 -1.06 -3.24 3.30
N THR A 23 -1.79 -3.49 4.39
CA THR A 23 -1.42 -4.55 5.35
C THR A 23 -1.37 -5.93 4.70
N VAL A 24 -2.34 -6.26 3.84
CA VAL A 24 -2.31 -7.51 3.07
C VAL A 24 -1.08 -7.58 2.16
N TRP A 25 -0.73 -6.49 1.49
CA TRP A 25 0.49 -6.42 0.68
C TRP A 25 1.76 -6.60 1.53
N GLU A 26 1.82 -6.00 2.73
CA GLU A 26 2.94 -6.18 3.67
C GLU A 26 3.08 -7.66 4.09
N ILE A 27 1.97 -8.33 4.38
CA ILE A 27 1.96 -9.78 4.72
C ILE A 27 2.55 -10.60 3.57
N PHE A 28 2.06 -10.41 2.34
CA PHE A 28 2.52 -11.19 1.18
C PHE A 28 3.94 -10.87 0.72
N THR A 29 4.46 -9.70 1.10
CA THR A 29 5.85 -9.32 0.83
C THR A 29 6.81 -9.62 1.98
N CYS A 30 6.35 -10.34 3.01
CA CYS A 30 7.13 -10.67 4.21
C CYS A 30 7.63 -9.42 4.96
N GLY A 31 6.77 -8.40 5.09
CA GLY A 31 7.05 -7.19 5.86
C GLY A 31 7.89 -6.15 5.13
N LYS A 32 7.84 -6.10 3.79
CA LYS A 32 8.47 -4.98 3.07
C LYS A 32 7.81 -3.66 3.44
N VAL A 33 8.60 -2.60 3.36
CA VAL A 33 8.11 -1.24 3.59
C VAL A 33 7.28 -0.80 2.37
N PRO A 34 6.00 -0.42 2.55
CA PRO A 34 5.18 0.10 1.46
C PRO A 34 5.77 1.40 0.91
N TYR A 35 5.72 1.56 -0.41
CA TYR A 35 6.30 2.72 -1.12
C TYR A 35 7.74 3.07 -0.70
N HIS A 36 8.59 2.05 -0.50
CA HIS A 36 9.98 2.26 -0.10
C HIS A 36 10.72 3.26 -1.01
N GLY A 37 11.40 4.24 -0.40
CA GLY A 37 12.15 5.27 -1.13
C GLY A 37 11.31 6.44 -1.66
N ILE A 38 9.98 6.42 -1.49
CA ILE A 38 9.09 7.51 -1.88
C ILE A 38 8.83 8.41 -0.66
N SER A 39 9.08 9.71 -0.80
CA SER A 39 8.76 10.70 0.23
C SER A 39 7.24 10.79 0.44
N CYS A 40 6.80 10.99 1.69
CA CYS A 40 5.40 11.25 2.01
C CYS A 40 4.80 12.41 1.19
N MET A 41 5.60 13.42 0.83
CA MET A 41 5.16 14.54 0.00
C MET A 41 4.99 14.19 -1.48
N ALA A 42 5.66 13.14 -1.95
CA ALA A 42 5.56 12.65 -3.33
C ALA A 42 4.48 11.58 -3.50
N LEU A 43 4.11 10.90 -2.42
CA LEU A 43 3.12 9.83 -2.41
C LEU A 43 1.75 10.23 -3.00
N PRO A 44 1.12 11.37 -2.64
CA PRO A 44 -0.17 11.73 -3.26
C PRO A 44 -0.08 11.96 -4.77
N ARG A 45 1.06 12.44 -5.29
CA ARG A 45 1.27 12.58 -6.74
C ARG A 45 1.35 11.23 -7.45
N LEU A 46 2.03 10.26 -6.82
CA LEU A 46 2.12 8.89 -7.31
C LEU A 46 0.75 8.22 -7.33
N LEU A 47 -0.02 8.33 -6.24
CA LEU A 47 -1.36 7.75 -6.14
C LEU A 47 -2.34 8.36 -7.15
N ARG A 48 -2.26 9.67 -7.42
CA ARG A 48 -3.05 10.32 -8.48
C ARG A 48 -2.71 9.83 -9.89
N ALA A 49 -1.47 9.39 -10.12
CA ALA A 49 -1.07 8.83 -11.40
C ALA A 49 -1.62 7.41 -11.64
N GLY A 50 -2.29 6.80 -10.64
CA GLY A 50 -2.80 5.43 -10.72
C GLY A 50 -1.71 4.37 -10.50
N GLU A 51 -0.52 4.80 -10.07
CA GLU A 51 0.57 3.90 -9.72
C GLU A 51 0.31 3.32 -8.33
N HIS A 52 0.25 1.99 -8.28
CA HIS A 52 0.04 1.22 -7.06
C HIS A 52 1.24 0.32 -6.79
N HIS A 53 1.28 -0.30 -5.61
CA HIS A 53 2.29 -1.30 -5.30
C HIS A 53 2.35 -2.38 -6.39
N GLU A 54 3.57 -2.78 -6.74
CA GLU A 54 3.78 -3.97 -7.54
C GLU A 54 3.08 -5.15 -6.88
N LYS A 55 2.42 -5.99 -7.70
CA LYS A 55 1.81 -7.22 -7.20
C LYS A 55 2.89 -8.01 -6.47
N PRO A 56 2.66 -8.44 -5.20
CA PRO A 56 3.61 -9.30 -4.52
C PRO A 56 3.84 -10.51 -5.42
N TYR A 57 5.07 -10.70 -5.87
CA TYR A 57 5.47 -11.98 -6.40
C TYR A 57 5.38 -12.96 -5.24
N ASN A 58 4.60 -14.03 -5.42
CA ASN A 58 4.51 -15.09 -4.43
C ASN A 58 5.96 -15.53 -4.10
N THR A 59 6.41 -15.26 -2.88
CA THR A 59 7.65 -15.85 -2.33
C THR A 59 7.35 -16.78 -1.17
N THR A 60 6.08 -17.03 -0.87
CA THR A 60 5.63 -17.90 0.22
C THR A 60 4.76 -19.07 -0.23
N CYS A 61 4.62 -19.34 -1.53
CA CYS A 61 4.03 -20.61 -2.00
C CYS A 61 4.97 -21.30 -2.98
N SER A 62 6.15 -21.68 -2.49
CA SER A 62 7.02 -22.67 -3.14
C SER A 62 7.88 -23.49 -2.17
N GLU A 63 7.86 -23.24 -0.86
CA GLU A 63 8.69 -23.98 0.12
C GLU A 63 8.02 -24.13 1.50
N GLU A 64 6.81 -24.67 1.54
CA GLU A 64 6.50 -25.62 2.63
C GLU A 64 6.10 -26.95 1.95
N MET A 65 7.04 -27.90 2.05
CA MET A 65 7.01 -29.26 1.55
C MET A 65 6.35 -30.19 2.56
#